data_AF-A0A2T2SLD3-F1
#
_entry.id   AF-A0A2T2SLD3-F1
#
_cell.length_a   1.000
_cell.length_b   1.000
_cell.length_c   1.000
_cell.angle_alpha   90.00
_cell.angle_beta   90.00
_cell.angle_gamma   90.00
#
_symmetry.space_group_name_H-M   'P 1'
#
loop_
_entity.id
_entity.type
_entity.pdbx_description
1 polymer ?
#
loop_
_entity_poly.entity_id
_entity_poly.type
_entity_poly.pdbx_seq_one_letter_code
_entity_poly.pdbx_strand_id
1 'polypeptide(L)'
;MTRLAPSHRRLADFAPLSRQPAQASLNCVLFIFIDGVGLGPAGASNPLSAQALPAFRALADGHDWTNASPAVSRPRHVFRPLDATLGVDGLPQSGTGQAALFTGVNCAERAGRHFGPFPHSTSKPVLDERSLFHRARALFDDPSEAVAFANAYPPRFFTHAQQRDRWTVTTQACRAAGVRLRRLDDLRAGRALAADLTADGWRAPLGYTDIA
;
A
#
# COMPACT_ATOMS: atom_id res chain seq x y z
N MET A 1 -39.17 -5.37 -10.20
CA MET A 1 -37.85 -4.70 -10.26
C MET A 1 -37.29 -4.66 -8.85
N THR A 2 -36.56 -5.70 -8.45
CA THR A 2 -36.10 -5.88 -7.06
C THR A 2 -34.63 -5.49 -6.99
N ARG A 3 -34.32 -4.40 -6.29
CA ARG A 3 -32.93 -3.97 -6.04
C ARG A 3 -32.30 -4.96 -5.06
N LEU A 4 -31.22 -5.64 -5.48
CA LEU A 4 -30.33 -6.33 -4.55
C LEU A 4 -29.57 -5.27 -3.73
N ALA A 5 -29.71 -5.34 -2.41
CA ALA A 5 -28.91 -4.53 -1.50
C ALA A 5 -27.44 -5.02 -1.50
N PRO A 6 -26.45 -4.12 -1.39
CA PRO A 6 -25.05 -4.52 -1.32
C PRO A 6 -24.75 -5.12 0.06
N SER A 7 -24.36 -6.41 0.08
CA SER A 7 -23.91 -7.09 1.29
C SER A 7 -22.48 -6.64 1.65
N HIS A 8 -22.35 -5.54 2.39
CA HIS A 8 -21.08 -5.14 2.99
C HIS A 8 -20.80 -6.01 4.22
N ARG A 9 -19.92 -7.02 4.09
CA ARG A 9 -19.30 -7.65 5.26
C ARG A 9 -18.31 -6.67 5.88
N ARG A 10 -18.43 -6.44 7.19
CA ARG A 10 -17.52 -5.56 7.94
C ARG A 10 -16.25 -6.35 8.27
N LEU A 11 -15.12 -5.67 8.40
CA LEU A 11 -13.84 -6.26 8.80
C LEU A 11 -13.89 -7.01 10.16
N ALA A 12 -14.93 -6.79 10.97
CA ALA A 12 -15.19 -7.54 12.20
C ALA A 12 -15.73 -8.96 11.96
N ASP A 13 -16.12 -9.31 10.72
CA ASP A 13 -16.70 -10.61 10.37
C ASP A 13 -15.61 -11.69 10.11
N PHE A 14 -14.33 -11.34 10.26
CA PHE A 14 -13.22 -12.28 10.22
C PHE A 14 -12.94 -12.79 11.63
N ALA A 15 -13.31 -14.05 11.90
CA ALA A 15 -12.95 -14.71 13.15
C ALA A 15 -11.42 -14.74 13.32
N PRO A 16 -10.88 -14.56 14.54
CA PRO A 16 -9.46 -14.69 14.79
C PRO A 16 -8.99 -16.09 14.40
N LEU A 17 -7.91 -16.16 13.61
CA LEU A 17 -7.28 -17.42 13.22
C LEU A 17 -6.80 -18.15 14.48
N SER A 18 -7.49 -19.23 14.83
CA SER A 18 -7.09 -20.13 15.92
C SER A 18 -5.74 -20.77 15.58
N ARG A 19 -4.71 -20.48 16.39
CA ARG A 19 -3.38 -21.09 16.25
C ARG A 19 -3.44 -22.58 16.64
N GLN A 20 -3.24 -23.47 15.68
CA GLN A 20 -2.88 -24.87 15.97
C GLN A 20 -1.36 -24.96 16.23
N PRO A 21 -0.90 -25.72 17.23
CA PRO A 21 0.52 -25.89 17.48
C PRO A 21 1.05 -27.10 16.72
N ALA A 22 1.74 -26.89 15.59
CA ALA A 22 2.74 -27.80 15.03
C ALA A 22 3.47 -27.11 13.86
N GLN A 23 4.80 -27.02 13.96
CA GLN A 23 5.74 -26.47 12.98
C GLN A 23 5.49 -24.97 12.66
N ALA A 24 6.28 -24.09 13.28
CA ALA A 24 6.19 -22.65 13.05
C ALA A 24 6.63 -22.31 11.61
N SER A 25 5.73 -22.51 10.65
CA SER A 25 5.79 -21.78 9.39
C SER A 25 5.65 -20.31 9.75
N LEU A 26 6.74 -19.55 9.64
CA LEU A 26 6.68 -18.10 9.77
C LEU A 26 5.72 -17.60 8.69
N ASN A 27 4.51 -17.23 9.10
CA ASN A 27 3.54 -16.59 8.23
C ASN A 27 4.05 -15.17 7.95
N CYS A 28 4.94 -15.03 6.98
CA CYS A 28 5.43 -13.76 6.50
C CYS A 28 4.40 -13.14 5.55
N VAL A 29 4.04 -11.89 5.79
CA VAL A 29 3.19 -11.12 4.87
C VAL A 29 4.05 -10.09 4.17
N LEU A 30 4.22 -10.25 2.86
CA LEU A 30 4.78 -9.22 1.99
C LEU A 30 3.64 -8.41 1.39
N PHE A 31 3.57 -7.12 1.74
CA PHE A 31 2.61 -6.18 1.17
C PHE A 31 3.30 -5.28 0.15
N ILE A 32 2.91 -5.39 -1.11
CA ILE A 32 3.41 -4.55 -2.21
C ILE A 32 2.28 -3.65 -2.68
N PHE A 33 2.54 -2.34 -2.69
CA PHE A 33 1.65 -1.34 -3.27
C PHE A 33 2.39 -0.58 -4.36
N ILE A 34 1.83 -0.58 -5.57
CA ILE A 34 2.40 0.09 -6.74
C ILE A 34 1.46 1.24 -7.10
N ASP A 35 1.92 2.47 -6.88
CA ASP A 35 1.13 3.66 -7.19
C ASP A 35 0.98 3.85 -8.71
N GLY A 36 -0.15 4.38 -9.14
CA GLY A 36 -0.44 4.62 -10.56
C GLY A 36 -0.74 3.36 -11.39
N VAL A 37 -0.77 2.16 -10.79
CA VAL A 37 -1.15 0.92 -11.47
C VAL A 37 -2.62 0.59 -11.25
N GLY A 38 -3.34 0.36 -12.35
CA GLY A 38 -4.75 -0.05 -12.33
C GLY A 38 -5.08 -1.00 -13.49
N LEU A 39 -6.34 -1.39 -13.56
CA LEU A 39 -6.87 -2.25 -14.63
C LEU A 39 -7.53 -1.37 -15.70
N GLY A 40 -6.87 -1.21 -16.84
CA GLY A 40 -7.40 -0.49 -18.01
C GLY A 40 -7.76 -1.43 -19.17
N PRO A 41 -8.27 -0.91 -20.29
CA PRO A 41 -8.45 -1.69 -21.51
C PRO A 41 -7.13 -2.35 -21.97
N ALA A 42 -7.22 -3.44 -22.73
CA ALA A 42 -6.06 -3.98 -23.43
C ALA A 42 -5.60 -3.03 -24.54
N GLY A 43 -4.29 -2.97 -24.78
CA GLY A 43 -3.71 -2.22 -25.89
C GLY A 43 -2.38 -1.56 -25.56
N ALA A 44 -1.81 -0.83 -26.53
CA ALA A 44 -0.48 -0.23 -26.41
C ALA A 44 -0.34 0.79 -25.27
N SER A 45 -1.44 1.41 -24.83
CA SER A 45 -1.48 2.32 -23.69
C SER A 45 -1.51 1.61 -22.33
N ASN A 46 -1.74 0.30 -22.30
CA ASN A 46 -1.71 -0.51 -21.09
C ASN A 46 -0.49 -1.46 -21.13
N PRO A 47 0.65 -1.07 -20.52
CA PRO A 47 1.87 -1.87 -20.55
C PRO A 47 1.68 -3.24 -19.87
N LEU A 48 0.72 -3.38 -18.95
CA LEU A 48 0.42 -4.64 -18.26
C LEU A 48 -0.42 -5.62 -19.11
N SER A 49 -0.84 -5.20 -20.31
CA SER A 49 -1.45 -6.04 -21.34
C SER A 49 -0.59 -6.16 -22.60
N ALA A 50 0.23 -5.16 -22.89
CA ALA A 50 1.05 -5.10 -24.10
C ALA A 50 2.40 -5.83 -23.96
N GLN A 51 2.88 -6.04 -22.73
CA GLN A 51 4.17 -6.67 -22.47
C GLN A 51 4.00 -8.06 -21.86
N ALA A 52 4.92 -8.97 -22.18
CA ALA A 52 5.00 -10.28 -21.55
C ALA A 52 5.52 -10.14 -20.10
N LEU A 53 4.60 -10.10 -19.13
CA LEU A 53 4.90 -9.98 -17.71
C LEU A 53 4.37 -11.21 -16.94
N PRO A 54 5.14 -12.32 -16.88
CA PRO A 54 4.67 -13.60 -16.33
C PRO A 54 4.20 -13.51 -14.87
N ALA A 55 4.88 -12.70 -14.05
CA ALA A 55 4.51 -12.52 -12.64
C ALA A 55 3.14 -11.86 -12.48
N PHE A 56 2.84 -10.81 -13.26
CA PHE A 56 1.53 -10.16 -13.25
C PHE A 56 0.46 -11.13 -13.75
N ARG A 57 0.70 -11.84 -14.85
CA ARG A 57 -0.23 -12.86 -15.34
C ARG A 57 -0.51 -13.94 -14.30
N ALA A 58 0.51 -14.44 -13.60
CA ALA A 58 0.33 -15.40 -12.52
C ALA A 58 -0.55 -14.84 -11.38
N LEU A 59 -0.37 -13.57 -10.99
CA LEU A 59 -1.23 -12.90 -10.01
C LEU A 59 -2.69 -12.78 -10.47
N ALA A 60 -2.94 -12.76 -11.78
CA ALA A 60 -4.27 -12.72 -12.39
C ALA A 60 -4.69 -14.07 -12.99
N ASP A 61 -4.22 -15.19 -12.44
CA ASP A 61 -4.61 -16.56 -12.86
C ASP A 61 -4.39 -16.86 -14.35
N GLY A 62 -3.28 -16.36 -14.88
CA GLY A 62 -2.88 -16.52 -16.28
C GLY A 62 -3.44 -15.46 -17.22
N HIS A 63 -4.27 -14.53 -16.75
CA HIS A 63 -4.83 -13.45 -17.56
C HIS A 63 -3.94 -12.19 -17.57
N ASP A 64 -4.03 -11.40 -18.63
CA ASP A 64 -3.44 -10.05 -18.67
C ASP A 64 -4.13 -9.13 -17.67
N TRP A 65 -3.49 -8.04 -17.24
CA TRP A 65 -4.07 -7.08 -16.30
C TRP A 65 -4.91 -6.05 -17.04
N THR A 66 -6.18 -6.39 -17.26
CA THR A 66 -7.14 -5.54 -17.97
C THR A 66 -8.43 -5.37 -17.18
N ASN A 67 -9.23 -4.38 -17.54
CA ASN A 67 -10.56 -4.18 -16.96
C ASN A 67 -11.58 -5.29 -17.33
N ALA A 68 -11.26 -6.14 -18.30
CA ALA A 68 -12.05 -7.30 -18.69
C ALA A 68 -11.59 -8.60 -18.01
N SER A 69 -10.49 -8.57 -17.24
CA SER A 69 -9.93 -9.76 -16.63
C SER A 69 -10.86 -10.33 -15.55
N PRO A 70 -11.10 -11.66 -15.54
CA PRO A 70 -12.04 -12.26 -14.61
C PRO A 70 -11.53 -12.13 -13.17
N ALA A 71 -12.46 -11.87 -12.26
CA ALA A 71 -12.15 -11.91 -10.84
C ALA A 71 -11.85 -13.36 -10.41
N VAL A 72 -10.85 -13.52 -9.56
CA VAL A 72 -10.45 -14.79 -8.96
C VAL A 72 -10.79 -14.73 -7.47
N SER A 73 -11.48 -15.75 -6.98
CA SER A 73 -11.78 -15.90 -5.55
C SER A 73 -11.63 -17.35 -5.14
N ARG A 74 -10.46 -17.66 -4.56
CA ARG A 74 -10.10 -19.00 -4.05
C ARG A 74 -9.42 -18.85 -2.68
N PRO A 75 -9.35 -19.91 -1.85
CA PRO A 75 -8.86 -19.79 -0.47
C PRO A 75 -7.47 -19.15 -0.28
N ARG A 76 -6.58 -19.24 -1.28
CA ARG A 76 -5.21 -18.69 -1.23
C ARG A 76 -4.89 -17.72 -2.37
N HIS A 77 -5.90 -17.29 -3.13
CA HIS A 77 -5.68 -16.44 -4.31
C HIS A 77 -6.92 -15.58 -4.58
N VAL A 78 -6.72 -14.27 -4.53
CA VAL A 78 -7.73 -13.28 -4.89
C VAL A 78 -7.14 -12.32 -5.90
N PHE A 79 -7.86 -12.13 -7.00
CA PHE A 79 -7.62 -11.06 -7.97
C PHE A 79 -8.95 -10.41 -8.25
N ARG A 80 -9.05 -9.09 -8.07
CA ARG A 80 -10.31 -8.38 -8.29
C ARG A 80 -10.06 -6.93 -8.69
N PRO A 81 -10.87 -6.38 -9.61
CA PRO A 81 -10.94 -4.94 -9.79
C PRO A 81 -11.43 -4.29 -8.50
N LEU A 82 -10.89 -3.11 -8.22
CA LEU A 82 -11.32 -2.23 -7.13
C LEU A 82 -11.74 -0.89 -7.72
N ASP A 83 -12.84 -0.34 -7.19
CA ASP A 83 -13.24 1.02 -7.49
C ASP A 83 -12.30 2.00 -6.78
N ALA A 84 -11.42 2.64 -7.54
CA ALA A 84 -10.48 3.63 -7.03
C ALA A 84 -11.18 4.92 -6.54
N THR A 85 -12.41 5.18 -6.97
CA THR A 85 -13.19 6.34 -6.52
C THR A 85 -13.79 6.13 -5.13
N LEU A 86 -13.87 4.88 -4.66
CA LEU A 86 -14.50 4.51 -3.40
C LEU A 86 -15.94 5.06 -3.29
N GLY A 87 -16.65 5.15 -4.41
CA GLY A 87 -17.98 5.74 -4.51
C GLY A 87 -18.05 7.26 -4.30
N VAL A 88 -16.93 7.98 -4.39
CA VAL A 88 -16.86 9.45 -4.23
C VAL A 88 -16.50 10.10 -5.56
N ASP A 89 -17.27 11.11 -5.95
CA ASP A 89 -17.08 11.83 -7.21
C ASP A 89 -15.69 12.48 -7.33
N GLY A 90 -15.20 12.56 -8.56
CA GLY A 90 -13.94 13.18 -8.92
C GLY A 90 -12.80 12.19 -9.18
N LEU A 91 -11.64 12.72 -9.54
CA LEU A 91 -10.47 11.91 -9.83
C LEU A 91 -9.87 11.34 -8.54
N PRO A 92 -9.68 10.02 -8.43
CA PRO A 92 -8.99 9.41 -7.30
C PRO A 92 -7.64 10.07 -7.03
N GLN A 93 -7.31 10.30 -5.76
CA GLN A 93 -6.04 10.89 -5.33
C GLN A 93 -5.35 10.01 -4.29
N SER A 94 -4.01 10.00 -4.31
CA SER A 94 -3.20 9.10 -3.48
C SER A 94 -3.36 9.34 -1.98
N GLY A 95 -3.59 10.57 -1.53
CA GLY A 95 -3.73 10.89 -0.10
C GLY A 95 -4.92 10.18 0.56
N THR A 96 -6.11 10.29 -0.04
CA THR A 96 -7.32 9.61 0.44
C THR A 96 -7.33 8.12 0.10
N GLY A 97 -6.86 7.75 -1.10
CA GLY A 97 -6.80 6.35 -1.54
C GLY A 97 -5.85 5.50 -0.70
N GLN A 98 -4.61 5.95 -0.50
CA GLN A 98 -3.66 5.25 0.37
C GLN A 98 -4.16 5.24 1.82
N ALA A 99 -4.75 6.34 2.31
CA ALA A 99 -5.24 6.36 3.68
C ALA A 99 -6.35 5.32 3.88
N ALA A 100 -7.22 5.15 2.89
CA ALA A 100 -8.24 4.10 2.92
C ALA A 100 -7.62 2.70 2.89
N LEU A 101 -6.63 2.47 2.02
CA LEU A 101 -5.90 1.21 1.93
C LEU A 101 -5.24 0.81 3.25
N PHE A 102 -4.56 1.75 3.92
CA PHE A 102 -3.84 1.47 5.16
C PHE A 102 -4.75 1.41 6.40
N THR A 103 -5.96 1.97 6.37
CA THR A 103 -6.82 2.03 7.57
C THR A 103 -8.07 1.15 7.49
N GLY A 104 -8.46 0.75 6.27
CA GLY A 104 -9.74 0.10 6.00
C GLY A 104 -10.96 1.02 6.16
N VAL A 105 -10.76 2.34 6.18
CA VAL A 105 -11.80 3.36 6.32
C VAL A 105 -11.91 4.16 5.02
N ASN A 106 -13.12 4.44 4.53
CA ASN A 106 -13.28 5.29 3.35
C ASN A 106 -12.87 6.74 3.64
N CYS A 107 -11.60 7.05 3.42
CA CYS A 107 -11.03 8.37 3.69
C CYS A 107 -11.45 9.43 2.68
N ALA A 108 -11.83 9.05 1.46
CA ALA A 108 -12.41 9.98 0.48
C ALA A 108 -13.79 10.45 0.94
N GLU A 109 -14.63 9.52 1.41
CA GLU A 109 -15.95 9.82 1.96
C GLU A 109 -15.84 10.72 3.20
N ARG A 110 -14.94 10.39 4.14
CA ARG A 110 -14.68 11.24 5.32
C ARG A 110 -14.18 12.64 4.99
N ALA A 111 -13.49 12.81 3.87
CA ALA A 111 -13.04 14.12 3.41
C ALA A 111 -14.09 14.85 2.55
N GLY A 112 -15.14 14.14 2.11
CA GLY A 112 -16.13 14.62 1.14
C GLY A 112 -15.57 14.82 -0.27
N ARG A 113 -14.33 14.39 -0.54
CA ARG A 113 -13.63 14.53 -1.82
C ARG A 113 -12.35 13.70 -1.84
N HIS A 114 -11.80 13.52 -3.03
CA HIS A 114 -10.42 13.04 -3.18
C HIS A 114 -9.40 14.12 -2.81
N PHE A 115 -8.32 13.73 -2.14
CA PHE A 115 -7.24 14.64 -1.72
C PHE A 115 -5.88 13.94 -1.75
N GLY A 116 -4.81 14.66 -2.07
CA GLY A 116 -3.46 14.10 -2.10
C GLY A 116 -2.38 15.13 -2.40
N PRO A 117 -1.09 14.73 -2.32
CA PRO A 117 -0.60 13.38 -1.98
C PRO A 117 -0.44 13.12 -0.47
N PHE A 118 -0.68 14.14 0.36
CA PHE A 118 -0.57 14.06 1.82
C PHE A 118 -1.90 13.61 2.45
N PRO A 119 -1.89 13.05 3.67
CA PRO A 119 -3.14 12.73 4.34
C PRO A 119 -4.00 13.98 4.53
N HIS A 120 -5.28 13.87 4.22
CA HIS A 120 -6.25 14.91 4.56
C HIS A 120 -6.37 15.05 6.09
N SER A 121 -6.77 16.23 6.58
CA SER A 121 -6.92 16.49 8.02
C SER A 121 -7.89 15.51 8.70
N THR A 122 -8.96 15.10 7.99
CA THR A 122 -9.93 14.09 8.48
C THR A 122 -9.43 12.64 8.41
N SER A 123 -8.36 12.38 7.64
CA SER A 123 -7.73 11.07 7.52
C SER A 123 -6.58 10.88 8.51
N LYS A 124 -5.89 11.96 8.91
CA LYS A 124 -4.73 11.91 9.80
C LYS A 124 -5.04 11.21 11.14
N PRO A 125 -6.12 11.51 11.88
CA PRO A 125 -6.44 10.79 13.11
C PRO A 125 -6.62 9.28 12.92
N VAL A 126 -7.18 8.86 11.78
CA VAL A 126 -7.38 7.43 11.48
C VAL A 126 -6.05 6.72 11.23
N LEU A 127 -5.17 7.37 10.48
CA LEU A 127 -3.82 6.86 10.22
C LEU A 127 -3.01 6.77 11.51
N ASP A 128 -3.20 7.74 12.40
CA ASP A 128 -2.45 7.87 13.65
C ASP A 128 -2.83 6.83 14.70
N GLU A 129 -3.99 6.18 14.57
CA GLU A 129 -4.48 5.23 15.59
C GLU A 129 -4.63 3.78 15.10
N ARG A 130 -4.96 3.57 13.82
CA ARG A 130 -5.51 2.27 13.37
C ARG A 130 -5.09 1.82 11.98
N SER A 131 -3.90 2.24 11.55
CA SER A 131 -3.28 1.77 10.32
C SER A 131 -2.93 0.27 10.38
N LEU A 132 -2.67 -0.35 9.22
CA LEU A 132 -2.17 -1.73 9.12
C LEU A 132 -0.89 -1.92 9.92
N PHE A 133 -0.04 -0.90 10.04
CA PHE A 133 1.17 -0.96 10.86
C PHE A 133 0.86 -1.09 12.35
N HIS A 134 -0.15 -0.38 12.87
CA HIS A 134 -0.60 -0.54 14.26
C HIS A 134 -1.09 -1.97 14.51
N ARG A 135 -1.94 -2.48 13.61
CA ARG A 135 -2.51 -3.83 13.73
C ARG A 135 -1.44 -4.90 13.64
N ALA A 136 -0.53 -4.78 12.67
CA ALA A 136 0.56 -5.73 12.48
C ALA A 136 1.51 -5.73 13.68
N ARG A 137 1.90 -4.55 14.19
CA ARG A 137 2.77 -4.43 15.36
C ARG A 137 2.14 -5.04 16.60
N ALA A 138 0.83 -4.91 16.79
CA ALA A 138 0.11 -5.51 17.91
C ALA A 138 0.09 -7.06 17.90
N LEU A 139 0.55 -7.71 16.82
CA LEU A 139 0.67 -9.17 16.74
C LEU A 139 1.98 -9.72 17.31
N PHE A 140 2.92 -8.86 17.69
CA PHE A 140 4.26 -9.24 18.13
C PHE A 140 4.58 -8.63 19.50
N ASP A 141 5.24 -9.42 20.34
CA ASP A 141 5.67 -8.99 21.68
C ASP A 141 6.92 -8.09 21.62
N ASP A 142 7.84 -8.36 20.68
CA ASP A 142 9.01 -7.51 20.41
C ASP A 142 8.79 -6.60 19.18
N PRO A 143 8.74 -5.27 19.36
CA PRO A 143 8.61 -4.32 18.26
C PRO A 143 9.74 -4.36 17.22
N SER A 144 10.92 -4.84 17.59
CA SER A 144 12.11 -4.86 16.73
C SER A 144 12.04 -5.97 15.66
N GLU A 145 11.20 -6.98 15.87
CA GLU A 145 11.07 -8.17 15.02
C GLU A 145 9.82 -8.18 14.13
N ALA A 146 8.95 -7.18 14.29
CA ALA A 146 7.54 -7.32 13.91
C ALA A 146 7.22 -6.86 12.49
N VAL A 147 7.61 -5.63 12.14
CA VAL A 147 7.06 -4.91 10.98
C VAL A 147 8.11 -3.99 10.38
N ALA A 148 8.27 -4.06 9.06
CA ALA A 148 9.18 -3.20 8.31
C ALA A 148 8.44 -2.46 7.18
N PHE A 149 8.80 -1.18 7.00
CA PHE A 149 8.53 -0.46 5.78
C PHE A 149 9.82 -0.40 4.96
N ALA A 150 9.80 -1.00 3.76
CA ALA A 150 11.01 -1.25 2.99
C ALA A 150 11.60 0.00 2.34
N ASN A 151 10.77 0.99 2.00
CA ASN A 151 11.23 2.15 1.24
C ASN A 151 12.15 3.04 2.08
N ALA A 152 13.32 3.34 1.53
CA ALA A 152 14.22 4.36 2.04
C ALA A 152 13.84 5.75 1.53
N TYR A 153 14.20 6.76 2.33
CA TYR A 153 14.07 8.16 1.94
C TYR A 153 15.40 8.91 2.11
N PRO A 154 15.71 9.88 1.23
CA PRO A 154 16.95 10.64 1.31
C PRO A 154 16.94 11.62 2.49
N PRO A 155 18.10 12.05 3.01
CA PRO A 155 18.18 13.04 4.10
C PRO A 155 17.27 14.26 3.89
N ARG A 156 17.26 14.83 2.67
CA ARG A 156 16.42 15.99 2.32
C ARG A 156 14.92 15.77 2.56
N PHE A 157 14.42 14.54 2.41
CA PHE A 157 13.02 14.20 2.67
C PHE A 157 12.71 14.40 4.16
N PHE A 158 13.55 13.87 5.05
CA PHE A 158 13.36 14.00 6.49
C PHE A 158 13.44 15.45 6.95
N THR A 159 14.43 16.20 6.47
CA THR A 159 14.56 17.63 6.74
C THR A 159 13.27 18.37 6.39
N HIS A 160 12.74 18.15 5.19
CA HIS A 160 11.52 18.81 4.74
C HIS A 160 10.28 18.40 5.54
N ALA A 161 10.11 17.09 5.77
CA ALA A 161 8.95 16.55 6.48
C ALA A 161 8.91 17.03 7.92
N GLN A 162 10.06 17.11 8.60
CA GLN A 162 10.18 17.61 9.96
C GLN A 162 9.93 19.12 10.04
N GLN A 163 10.53 19.91 9.14
CA GLN A 163 10.36 21.36 9.11
C GLN A 163 8.91 21.80 8.91
N ARG A 164 8.10 20.98 8.22
CA ARG A 164 6.71 21.34 7.85
C ARG A 164 5.65 20.50 8.57
N ASP A 165 6.05 19.59 9.45
CA ASP A 165 5.23 18.47 9.96
C ASP A 165 4.34 17.84 8.86
N ARG A 166 4.93 17.61 7.69
CA ARG A 166 4.20 17.21 6.48
C ARG A 166 4.76 15.90 5.94
N TRP A 167 4.10 14.80 6.31
CA TRP A 167 4.48 13.43 6.00
C TRP A 167 3.52 12.82 4.97
N THR A 168 4.04 12.03 4.03
CA THR A 168 3.19 11.25 3.11
C THR A 168 2.34 10.24 3.90
N VAL A 169 1.25 9.74 3.32
CA VAL A 169 0.36 8.79 4.02
C VAL A 169 1.11 7.60 4.61
N THR A 170 1.97 6.96 3.80
CA THR A 170 2.77 5.80 4.22
C THR A 170 3.73 6.15 5.37
N THR A 171 4.41 7.29 5.29
CA THR A 171 5.39 7.70 6.32
C THR A 171 4.73 8.19 7.60
N GLN A 172 3.56 8.85 7.51
CA GLN A 172 2.72 9.18 8.66
C GLN A 172 2.25 7.91 9.37
N ALA A 173 1.73 6.93 8.61
CA ALA A 173 1.24 5.67 9.16
C ALA A 173 2.35 4.86 9.87
N CYS A 174 3.57 4.86 9.31
CA CYS A 174 4.73 4.23 9.94
C CYS A 174 5.12 4.95 11.22
N ARG A 175 5.27 6.27 11.16
CA ARG A 175 5.68 7.10 12.31
C ARG A 175 4.71 6.94 13.48
N ALA A 176 3.41 7.02 13.21
CA ALA A 176 2.40 6.86 14.25
C ALA A 176 2.42 5.48 14.91
N ALA A 177 2.65 4.42 14.12
CA ALA A 177 2.77 3.05 14.62
C ALA A 177 4.15 2.72 15.22
N GLY A 178 5.08 3.69 15.30
CA GLY A 178 6.45 3.46 15.76
C GLY A 178 7.26 2.53 14.84
N VAL A 179 6.90 2.41 13.56
CA VAL A 179 7.66 1.68 12.54
C VAL A 179 8.76 2.58 12.01
N ARG A 180 10.00 2.09 12.06
CA ARG A 180 11.18 2.84 11.63
C ARG A 180 11.15 3.11 10.13
N LEU A 181 11.33 4.37 9.74
CA LEU A 181 11.58 4.76 8.35
C LEU A 181 13.05 4.49 7.98
N ARG A 182 13.25 3.83 6.83
CA ARG A 182 14.59 3.50 6.32
C ARG A 182 15.26 4.73 5.71
N ARG A 183 16.57 4.80 5.83
CA ARG A 183 17.41 5.94 5.43
C ARG A 183 18.44 5.53 4.38
N LEU A 184 19.23 6.49 3.94
CA LEU A 184 20.35 6.29 3.01
C LEU A 184 21.27 5.14 3.44
N ASP A 185 21.65 5.05 4.71
CA ASP A 185 22.57 3.99 5.17
C ASP A 185 21.92 2.60 5.17
N ASP A 186 20.60 2.52 5.31
CA ASP A 186 19.88 1.25 5.13
C ASP A 186 19.90 0.82 3.66
N LEU A 187 19.72 1.78 2.75
CA LEU A 187 19.75 1.54 1.31
C LEU A 187 21.14 1.08 0.87
N ARG A 188 22.19 1.79 1.28
CA ARG A 188 23.61 1.41 1.05
C ARG A 188 23.95 0.02 1.57
N ALA A 189 23.37 -0.35 2.71
CA ALA A 189 23.63 -1.64 3.32
C ALA A 189 22.70 -2.77 2.83
N GLY A 190 21.90 -2.54 1.79
CA GLY A 190 20.99 -3.56 1.24
C GLY A 190 19.83 -3.95 2.17
N ARG A 191 19.48 -3.07 3.12
CA ARG A 191 18.39 -3.29 4.11
C ARG A 191 17.15 -2.45 3.84
N ALA A 192 17.06 -1.84 2.65
CA ALA A 192 15.94 -1.04 2.20
C ALA A 192 15.89 -0.99 0.66
N LEU A 193 14.79 -0.49 0.12
CA LEU A 193 14.57 -0.31 -1.32
C LEU A 193 14.37 1.16 -1.64
N ALA A 194 14.84 1.60 -2.81
CA ALA A 194 14.39 2.88 -3.36
C ALA A 194 12.92 2.78 -3.76
N ALA A 195 12.15 3.85 -3.52
CA ALA A 195 10.70 3.85 -3.76
C ALA A 195 10.31 3.68 -5.25
N ASP A 196 11.21 4.02 -6.16
CA ASP A 196 11.10 3.84 -7.61
C ASP A 196 11.63 2.47 -8.09
N LEU A 197 12.08 1.61 -7.18
CA LEU A 197 12.71 0.29 -7.42
C LEU A 197 14.02 0.31 -8.20
N THR A 198 14.27 1.32 -9.03
CA THR A 198 15.49 1.45 -9.84
C THR A 198 16.55 2.31 -9.19
N ALA A 199 16.22 3.09 -8.15
CA ALA A 199 17.05 4.10 -7.52
C ALA A 199 17.47 5.26 -8.45
N ASP A 200 16.81 5.43 -9.60
CA ASP A 200 17.11 6.55 -10.52
C ASP A 200 16.86 7.91 -9.86
N GLY A 201 15.81 8.02 -9.05
CA GLY A 201 15.48 9.20 -8.26
C GLY A 201 16.50 9.51 -7.17
N TRP A 202 17.40 8.58 -6.85
CA TRP A 202 18.55 8.80 -5.97
C TRP A 202 19.81 9.19 -6.73
N ARG A 203 20.11 8.54 -7.85
CA ARG A 203 21.34 8.76 -8.62
C ARG A 203 21.31 10.09 -9.37
N ALA A 204 20.34 10.28 -10.28
CA ALA A 204 20.36 11.42 -11.19
C ALA A 204 19.98 12.74 -10.51
N PRO A 205 18.87 12.83 -9.74
CA PRO A 205 18.46 14.10 -9.14
C PRO A 205 19.17 14.45 -7.82
N LEU A 206 19.79 13.49 -7.12
CA LEU A 206 20.41 13.72 -5.79
C LEU A 206 21.92 13.56 -5.79
N GLY A 207 22.49 12.91 -6.81
CA GLY A 207 23.92 12.65 -6.88
C GLY A 207 24.42 11.50 -6.00
N TYR A 208 23.56 10.58 -5.53
CA TYR A 208 24.04 9.40 -4.80
C TYR A 208 24.49 8.31 -5.78
N THR A 209 25.78 8.33 -6.16
CA THR A 209 26.35 7.44 -7.17
C THR A 209 26.69 6.03 -6.65
N ASP A 210 26.64 5.84 -5.34
CA ASP A 210 26.98 4.59 -4.64
C ASP A 210 25.76 3.72 -4.30
N ILE A 211 24.59 4.06 -4.86
CA ILE A 211 23.33 3.35 -4.64
C ILE A 211 23.03 2.43 -5.82
N ALA A 212 22.91 1.14 -5.49
CA ALA A 212 22.44 0.09 -6.40
C ALA A 212 20.95 0.28 -6.72
#